data_AF-A0A9E2KS59-F1
#
_entry.id   AF-A0A9E2KS59-F1
#
_cell.length_a   1.000
_cell.length_b   1.000
_cell.length_c   1.000
_cell.angle_alpha   90.00
_cell.angle_beta   90.00
_cell.angle_gamma   90.00
#
_symmetry.space_group_name_H-M   'P 1'
#
loop_
_entity.id
_entity.type
_entity.pdbx_description
1 polymer ?
#
loop_
_entity_poly.entity_id
_entity_poly.type
_entity_poly.pdbx_seq_one_letter_code
_entity_poly.pdbx_strand_id
1 'polypeptide(L)'
;MDNPDKFRKIARARETPPEVAKMITEMLDLVDIMPKRPKSKNVPTENKERNFATYEIRTKLRGFRPSIWRRFIISGNSSVETLERAILYMFNVDWDHMYDLYNPETDVRYEHQRNIDAMSEWDPRDSVNSEEAKVSAFNVGDKLLLSYDYGDGWEFEVNIKKIDTTKEPPKYPHIISGKGLGIIDDIGGVWSLEDYYNTPEDEMDPELLDWTGGEKIDLDEFDKDELNEDLKHL
;
A
#
# COMPACT_ATOMS: atom_id res chain seq x y z
N MET A 1 -9.01 3.24 -19.72
CA MET A 1 -9.24 4.49 -20.47
C MET A 1 -10.42 4.31 -21.41
N ASP A 2 -11.03 5.40 -21.89
CA ASP A 2 -11.92 5.38 -23.06
C ASP A 2 -11.25 4.59 -24.21
N ASN A 3 -12.04 3.79 -24.92
CA ASN A 3 -11.63 2.92 -26.03
C ASN A 3 -10.55 3.59 -26.93
N PRO A 4 -9.35 3.00 -27.13
CA PRO A 4 -8.29 3.54 -28.00
C PRO A 4 -8.77 3.94 -29.39
N ASP A 5 -9.80 3.26 -29.91
CA ASP A 5 -10.42 3.58 -31.20
C ASP A 5 -11.18 4.91 -31.18
N LYS A 6 -11.65 5.36 -30.01
CA LYS A 6 -12.25 6.69 -29.80
C LYS A 6 -11.19 7.78 -29.97
N PHE A 7 -10.01 7.59 -29.39
CA PHE A 7 -8.88 8.54 -29.54
C PHE A 7 -8.32 8.54 -30.96
N ARG A 8 -8.24 7.37 -31.61
CA ARG A 8 -7.90 7.31 -33.06
C ARG A 8 -8.89 8.07 -33.93
N LYS A 9 -10.18 8.06 -33.59
CA LYS A 9 -11.21 8.85 -34.29
C LYS A 9 -11.02 10.35 -34.04
N ILE A 10 -10.70 10.75 -32.82
CA ILE A 10 -10.42 12.16 -32.46
C ILE A 10 -9.17 12.64 -33.20
N ALA A 11 -8.09 11.88 -33.23
CA ALA A 11 -6.86 12.25 -33.94
C ALA A 11 -7.07 12.46 -35.45
N ARG A 12 -8.05 11.75 -36.04
CA ARG A 12 -8.40 11.83 -37.47
C ARG A 12 -9.53 12.81 -37.77
N ALA A 13 -10.15 13.42 -36.75
CA ALA A 13 -11.24 14.37 -36.96
C ALA A 13 -10.71 15.66 -37.60
N ARG A 14 -11.46 16.20 -38.56
CA ARG A 14 -11.08 17.40 -39.32
C ARG A 14 -10.88 18.64 -38.43
N GLU A 15 -11.55 18.65 -37.27
CA GLU A 15 -11.53 19.77 -36.32
C GLU A 15 -10.34 19.71 -35.35
N THR A 16 -9.59 18.61 -35.34
CA THR A 16 -8.45 18.42 -34.42
C THR A 16 -7.22 19.16 -34.94
N PRO A 17 -6.63 20.07 -34.13
CA PRO A 17 -5.40 20.77 -34.53
C PRO A 17 -4.26 19.79 -34.84
N PRO A 18 -3.40 20.07 -35.83
CA PRO A 18 -2.32 19.16 -36.25
C PRO A 18 -1.38 18.75 -35.11
N GLU A 19 -1.06 19.68 -34.21
CA GLU A 19 -0.18 19.42 -33.06
C GLU A 19 -0.83 18.46 -32.06
N VAL A 20 -2.14 18.61 -31.82
CA VAL A 20 -2.92 17.72 -30.95
C VAL A 20 -3.10 16.35 -31.58
N ALA A 21 -3.37 16.28 -32.89
CA ALA A 21 -3.48 15.03 -33.62
C ALA A 21 -2.16 14.24 -33.59
N LYS A 22 -1.03 14.95 -33.74
CA LYS A 22 0.31 14.36 -33.63
C LYS A 22 0.56 13.81 -32.23
N MET A 23 0.28 14.59 -31.19
CA MET A 23 0.45 14.17 -29.79
C MET A 23 -0.41 12.93 -29.45
N ILE A 24 -1.67 12.91 -29.88
CA ILE A 24 -2.56 11.74 -29.67
C ILE A 24 -2.03 10.52 -30.43
N THR A 25 -1.51 10.69 -31.65
CA THR A 25 -0.96 9.59 -32.45
C THR A 25 0.30 9.03 -31.83
N GLU A 26 1.24 9.88 -31.41
CA GLU A 26 2.47 9.45 -30.72
C GLU A 26 2.16 8.72 -29.41
N MET A 27 1.16 9.20 -28.66
CA MET A 27 0.68 8.52 -27.45
C MET A 27 0.08 7.13 -27.78
N LEU A 28 -0.73 7.03 -28.83
CA LEU A 28 -1.34 5.75 -29.26
C LEU A 28 -0.32 4.76 -29.82
N ASP A 29 0.69 5.24 -30.54
CA ASP A 29 1.79 4.41 -31.05
C ASP A 29 2.59 3.82 -29.88
N LEU A 30 2.82 4.60 -28.81
CA LEU A 30 3.39 4.10 -27.56
C LEU A 30 2.52 3.00 -26.95
N VAL A 31 1.19 3.16 -26.93
CA VAL A 31 0.27 2.09 -26.46
C VAL A 31 0.37 0.82 -27.30
N ASP A 32 0.46 0.96 -28.62
CA ASP A 32 0.49 -0.20 -29.53
C ASP A 32 1.78 -1.03 -29.43
N ILE A 33 2.90 -0.42 -29.02
CA ILE A 33 4.17 -1.10 -28.78
C ILE A 33 4.34 -1.62 -27.35
N MET A 34 3.46 -1.24 -26.42
CA MET A 34 3.49 -1.80 -25.08
C MET A 34 3.19 -3.31 -25.12
N PRO A 35 3.98 -4.14 -24.41
CA PRO A 35 3.81 -5.58 -24.43
C PRO A 35 2.40 -5.95 -23.96
N LYS A 36 1.65 -6.64 -24.84
CA LYS A 36 0.32 -7.14 -24.49
C LYS A 36 0.41 -8.25 -23.46
N ARG A 37 -0.48 -8.19 -22.47
CA ARG A 37 -0.61 -9.11 -21.34
C ARG A 37 -0.52 -10.59 -21.74
N PRO A 38 0.44 -11.38 -21.22
CA PRO A 38 0.27 -12.83 -21.11
C PRO A 38 -0.86 -13.13 -20.12
N LYS A 39 -1.73 -14.11 -20.43
CA LYS A 39 -2.82 -14.52 -19.52
C LYS A 39 -2.24 -14.88 -18.15
N SER A 40 -2.93 -14.44 -17.08
CA SER A 40 -2.42 -14.53 -15.72
C SER A 40 -1.98 -15.94 -15.37
N LYS A 41 -0.89 -16.05 -14.61
CA LYS A 41 -0.59 -17.30 -13.93
C LYS A 41 -1.76 -17.61 -12.99
N ASN A 42 -1.96 -18.88 -12.67
CA ASN A 42 -2.96 -19.30 -11.70
C ASN A 42 -2.47 -18.86 -10.30
N VAL A 43 -2.58 -17.56 -9.99
CA VAL A 43 -2.08 -16.97 -8.75
C VAL A 43 -2.96 -17.47 -7.60
N PRO A 44 -2.39 -18.15 -6.59
CA PRO A 44 -3.17 -18.56 -5.43
C PRO A 44 -3.69 -17.33 -4.69
N THR A 45 -5.01 -17.21 -4.59
CA THR A 45 -5.67 -16.12 -3.85
C THR A 45 -5.99 -16.50 -2.41
N GLU A 46 -5.87 -17.78 -2.05
CA GLU A 46 -6.25 -18.32 -0.75
C GLU A 46 -5.59 -19.68 -0.53
N ASN A 47 -5.26 -20.00 0.73
CA ASN A 47 -5.08 -21.39 1.17
C ASN A 47 -6.15 -21.75 2.20
N LYS A 48 -7.17 -22.47 1.75
CA LYS A 48 -8.33 -22.85 2.58
C LYS A 48 -7.96 -23.66 3.83
N GLU A 49 -6.89 -24.46 3.76
CA GLU A 49 -6.39 -25.24 4.90
C GLU A 49 -5.70 -24.36 5.95
N ARG A 50 -5.46 -23.08 5.66
CA ARG A 50 -4.83 -22.12 6.59
C ARG A 50 -5.70 -20.92 6.91
N ASN A 51 -6.98 -20.90 6.50
CA ASN A 51 -7.91 -19.82 6.87
C ASN A 51 -8.12 -19.72 8.39
N PHE A 52 -8.06 -20.85 9.09
CA PHE A 52 -8.16 -20.89 10.55
C PHE A 52 -6.83 -20.60 11.26
N ALA A 53 -5.72 -20.40 10.53
CA ALA A 53 -4.42 -20.20 11.14
C ALA A 53 -4.23 -18.75 11.59
N THR A 54 -3.42 -18.57 12.63
CA THR A 54 -2.93 -17.26 13.08
C THR A 54 -1.66 -16.91 12.33
N TYR A 55 -1.63 -15.77 11.65
CA TYR A 55 -0.45 -15.24 10.97
C TYR A 55 0.21 -14.20 11.85
N GLU A 56 1.51 -14.35 12.09
CA GLU A 56 2.33 -13.34 12.75
C GLU A 56 3.15 -12.60 11.70
N ILE A 57 2.98 -11.29 11.67
CA ILE A 57 3.53 -10.41 10.64
C ILE A 57 4.39 -9.35 11.32
N ARG A 58 5.51 -9.01 10.70
CA ARG A 58 6.32 -7.85 11.09
C ARG A 58 6.35 -6.87 9.93
N THR A 59 5.92 -5.64 10.20
CA THR A 59 5.94 -4.55 9.24
C THR A 59 6.87 -3.43 9.71
N LYS A 60 7.59 -2.79 8.79
CA LYS A 60 8.52 -1.70 9.09
C LYS A 60 8.41 -0.62 8.02
N LEU A 61 8.39 0.66 8.41
CA LEU A 61 8.53 1.77 7.47
C LEU A 61 9.94 1.74 6.85
N ARG A 62 10.01 1.73 5.52
CA ARG A 62 11.27 1.70 4.77
C ARG A 62 11.87 3.11 4.72
N GLY A 63 13.19 3.18 4.63
CA GLY A 63 13.90 4.46 4.44
C GLY A 63 14.10 5.31 5.69
N PHE A 64 13.18 5.31 6.66
CA PHE A 64 13.26 6.18 7.85
C PHE A 64 14.21 5.69 8.97
N ARG A 65 14.93 6.62 9.60
CA ARG A 65 15.74 6.43 10.81
C ARG A 65 15.41 7.52 11.85
N PRO A 66 15.01 7.15 13.08
CA PRO A 66 15.04 5.82 13.73
C PRO A 66 14.03 4.82 13.16
N SER A 67 14.16 3.53 13.48
CA SER A 67 13.24 2.52 12.91
C SER A 67 11.84 2.60 13.53
N ILE A 68 10.81 2.76 12.68
CA ILE A 68 9.39 2.59 13.02
C ILE A 68 8.90 1.23 12.53
N TRP A 69 8.25 0.45 13.41
CA TRP A 69 7.83 -0.92 13.08
C TRP A 69 6.70 -1.43 13.97
N ARG A 70 6.03 -2.49 13.49
CA ARG A 70 4.96 -3.23 14.17
C ARG A 70 5.17 -4.74 14.02
N ARG A 71 4.86 -5.49 15.07
CA ARG A 71 4.70 -6.95 15.03
C ARG A 71 3.33 -7.27 15.57
N PHE A 72 2.51 -7.92 14.77
CA PHE A 72 1.10 -8.16 15.05
C PHE A 72 0.67 -9.54 14.55
N ILE A 73 -0.51 -9.96 15.00
CA ILE A 73 -1.17 -11.18 14.52
C ILE A 73 -2.49 -10.84 13.82
N ILE A 74 -2.83 -11.66 12.83
CA ILE A 74 -4.07 -11.55 12.05
C ILE A 74 -4.57 -12.94 11.66
N SER A 75 -5.87 -13.07 11.39
CA SER A 75 -6.47 -14.30 10.87
C SER A 75 -6.03 -14.59 9.44
N GLY A 76 -5.73 -15.85 9.12
CA GLY A 76 -5.51 -16.28 7.73
C GLY A 76 -6.73 -16.06 6.83
N ASN A 77 -7.93 -15.98 7.40
CA ASN A 77 -9.17 -15.73 6.67
C ASN A 77 -9.46 -14.25 6.39
N SER A 78 -8.66 -13.33 6.96
CA SER A 78 -8.76 -11.89 6.65
C SER A 78 -8.46 -11.65 5.17
N SER A 79 -9.12 -10.65 4.57
CA SER A 79 -8.76 -10.23 3.21
C SER A 79 -7.38 -9.60 3.20
N VAL A 80 -6.73 -9.56 2.04
CA VAL A 80 -5.50 -8.79 1.87
C VAL A 80 -5.76 -7.30 2.09
N GLU A 81 -6.92 -6.79 1.69
CA GLU A 81 -7.33 -5.42 2.00
C GLU A 81 -7.40 -5.17 3.52
N THR A 82 -7.91 -6.12 4.31
CA THR A 82 -7.90 -5.99 5.78
C THR A 82 -6.47 -5.90 6.31
N LEU A 83 -5.52 -6.63 5.73
CA LEU A 83 -4.10 -6.57 6.08
C LEU A 83 -3.50 -5.21 5.72
N GLU A 84 -3.71 -4.73 4.49
CA GLU A 84 -3.28 -3.42 4.00
C GLU A 84 -3.79 -2.33 4.94
N ARG A 85 -5.11 -2.31 5.17
CA ARG A 85 -5.77 -1.34 6.05
C ARG A 85 -5.25 -1.39 7.48
N ALA A 86 -5.09 -2.59 8.04
CA ALA A 86 -4.56 -2.75 9.40
C ALA A 86 -3.14 -2.18 9.53
N ILE A 87 -2.28 -2.40 8.53
CA ILE A 87 -0.93 -1.84 8.53
C ILE A 87 -1.00 -0.33 8.47
N LEU A 88 -1.71 0.24 7.48
CA LEU A 88 -1.77 1.70 7.32
C LEU A 88 -2.31 2.38 8.58
N TYR A 89 -3.35 1.81 9.19
CA TYR A 89 -3.87 2.28 10.47
C TYR A 89 -2.80 2.29 11.57
N MET A 90 -2.04 1.20 11.72
CA MET A 90 -0.98 1.11 12.73
C MET A 90 0.17 2.11 12.53
N PHE A 91 0.26 2.76 11.37
CA PHE A 91 1.29 3.74 11.00
C PHE A 91 0.73 5.15 10.80
N ASN A 92 -0.46 5.45 11.35
CA ASN A 92 -1.00 6.81 11.45
C ASN A 92 -1.20 7.51 10.09
N VAL A 93 -1.71 6.80 9.08
CA VAL A 93 -2.14 7.42 7.82
C VAL A 93 -3.50 8.11 7.95
N ASP A 94 -3.81 9.06 7.07
CA ASP A 94 -5.09 9.79 7.03
C ASP A 94 -6.16 9.20 6.10
N TRP A 95 -5.77 8.23 5.25
CA TRP A 95 -6.63 7.52 4.28
C TRP A 95 -6.99 8.28 2.99
N ASP A 96 -6.37 9.42 2.71
CA ASP A 96 -6.70 10.22 1.54
C ASP A 96 -6.00 9.74 0.25
N HIS A 97 -5.09 8.77 0.37
CA HIS A 97 -4.29 8.28 -0.75
C HIS A 97 -4.50 6.81 -1.13
N MET A 98 -4.04 6.46 -2.33
CA MET A 98 -4.08 5.08 -2.85
C MET A 98 -2.96 4.21 -2.26
N TYR A 99 -3.21 2.90 -2.18
CA TYR A 99 -2.25 1.91 -1.76
C TYR A 99 -2.34 0.61 -2.56
N ASP A 100 -1.26 -0.17 -2.53
CA ASP A 100 -1.19 -1.54 -3.04
C ASP A 100 -0.23 -2.40 -2.22
N LEU A 101 -0.45 -3.72 -2.22
CA LEU A 101 0.52 -4.67 -1.69
C LEU A 101 1.17 -5.45 -2.83
N TYR A 102 2.49 -5.45 -2.88
CA TYR A 102 3.26 -6.12 -3.91
C TYR A 102 4.09 -7.26 -3.33
N ASN A 103 4.09 -8.42 -4.01
CA ASN A 103 5.00 -9.53 -3.75
C ASN A 103 6.10 -9.56 -4.83
N PRO A 104 7.33 -9.11 -4.54
CA PRO A 104 8.43 -9.11 -5.49
C PRO A 104 8.91 -10.51 -5.91
N GLU A 105 8.67 -11.53 -5.10
CA GLU A 105 9.13 -12.90 -5.41
C GLU A 105 8.23 -13.57 -6.46
N THR A 106 6.91 -13.29 -6.41
CA THR A 106 5.95 -13.84 -7.37
C THR A 106 5.61 -12.87 -8.50
N ASP A 107 6.02 -11.60 -8.38
CA ASP A 107 5.64 -10.48 -9.24
C ASP A 107 4.11 -10.29 -9.31
N VAL A 108 3.47 -10.36 -8.14
CA VAL A 108 2.01 -10.23 -7.99
C VAL A 108 1.67 -8.98 -7.19
N ARG A 109 0.69 -8.22 -7.66
CA ARG A 109 0.12 -7.08 -6.97
C ARG A 109 -1.26 -7.43 -6.42
N TYR A 110 -1.56 -6.94 -5.22
CA TYR A 110 -2.87 -6.98 -4.60
C TYR A 110 -3.36 -5.54 -4.52
N GLU A 111 -4.54 -5.30 -5.07
CA GLU A 111 -5.10 -3.95 -5.17
C GLU A 111 -6.62 -4.04 -5.31
N HIS A 112 -7.33 -2.95 -5.03
CA HIS A 112 -8.77 -2.89 -5.20
C HIS A 112 -9.17 -3.09 -6.67
N GLN A 113 -10.29 -3.79 -6.94
CA GLN A 113 -10.72 -4.13 -8.31
C GLN A 113 -10.75 -2.94 -9.28
N ARG A 114 -11.23 -1.77 -8.81
CA ARG A 114 -11.23 -0.51 -9.57
C ARG A 114 -9.86 -0.12 -10.14
N ASN A 115 -8.78 -0.39 -9.41
CA ASN A 115 -7.41 -0.07 -9.82
C ASN A 115 -6.94 -1.09 -10.88
N ILE A 116 -7.25 -2.38 -10.68
CA ILE A 116 -7.00 -3.43 -11.66
C ILE A 116 -7.66 -3.06 -13.00
N ASP A 117 -8.93 -2.69 -12.96
CA ASP A 117 -9.69 -2.35 -14.16
C ASP A 117 -9.10 -1.11 -14.85
N ALA A 118 -8.61 -0.13 -14.08
CA ALA A 118 -8.01 1.09 -14.60
C ALA A 118 -6.60 0.90 -15.17
N MET A 119 -5.79 0.03 -14.55
CA MET A 119 -4.35 -0.14 -14.82
C MET A 119 -4.02 -1.38 -15.65
N SER A 120 -4.95 -2.34 -15.81
CA SER A 120 -4.68 -3.62 -16.48
C SER A 120 -4.21 -3.52 -17.94
N GLU A 121 -4.41 -2.38 -18.60
CA GLU A 121 -3.90 -2.11 -19.95
C GLU A 121 -2.44 -1.58 -19.95
N TRP A 122 -1.97 -1.08 -18.82
CA TRP A 122 -0.71 -0.32 -18.67
C TRP A 122 0.31 -1.03 -17.79
N ASP A 123 -0.15 -1.76 -16.77
CA ASP A 123 0.68 -2.55 -15.88
C ASP A 123 0.68 -4.02 -16.32
N PRO A 124 1.81 -4.57 -16.79
CA PRO A 124 1.89 -5.95 -17.24
C PRO A 124 1.89 -6.97 -16.10
N ARG A 125 1.97 -6.53 -14.83
CA ARG A 125 2.01 -7.42 -13.66
C ARG A 125 0.70 -8.17 -13.45
N ASP A 126 0.79 -9.32 -12.79
CA ASP A 126 -0.39 -10.05 -12.35
C ASP A 126 -1.00 -9.33 -11.13
N SER A 127 -2.20 -8.78 -11.29
CA SER A 127 -2.96 -8.17 -10.18
C SER A 127 -4.10 -9.08 -9.70
N VAL A 128 -4.32 -9.09 -8.39
CA VAL A 128 -5.37 -9.82 -7.69
C VAL A 128 -6.20 -8.85 -6.87
N ASN A 129 -7.53 -9.03 -6.86
CA ASN A 129 -8.41 -8.22 -6.02
C ASN A 129 -8.10 -8.46 -4.53
N SER A 130 -7.67 -7.41 -3.82
CA SER A 130 -7.28 -7.50 -2.41
C SER A 130 -8.47 -7.75 -1.47
N GLU A 131 -9.70 -7.41 -1.88
CA GLU A 131 -10.92 -7.71 -1.11
C GLU A 131 -11.24 -9.22 -1.08
N GLU A 132 -10.89 -9.93 -2.17
CA GLU A 132 -11.18 -11.35 -2.35
C GLU A 132 -10.03 -12.25 -1.89
N ALA A 133 -8.79 -11.82 -2.14
CA ALA A 133 -7.60 -12.54 -1.71
C ALA A 133 -7.53 -12.62 -0.18
N LYS A 134 -7.03 -13.74 0.32
CA LYS A 134 -6.88 -14.00 1.76
C LYS A 134 -5.42 -13.93 2.17
N VAL A 135 -5.18 -13.50 3.41
CA VAL A 135 -3.85 -13.58 4.06
C VAL A 135 -3.30 -15.01 4.01
N SER A 136 -4.18 -16.03 4.01
CA SER A 136 -3.79 -17.43 3.89
C SER A 136 -3.03 -17.80 2.62
N ALA A 137 -3.08 -16.98 1.57
CA ALA A 137 -2.30 -17.15 0.35
C ALA A 137 -0.79 -17.06 0.58
N PHE A 138 -0.37 -16.27 1.58
CA PHE A 138 1.05 -16.04 1.87
C PHE A 138 1.68 -17.18 2.67
N ASN A 139 3.00 -17.30 2.57
CA ASN A 139 3.79 -18.34 3.23
C ASN A 139 4.80 -17.71 4.21
N VAL A 140 5.26 -18.53 5.16
CA VAL A 140 6.35 -18.12 6.06
C VAL A 140 7.58 -17.77 5.22
N GLY A 141 8.13 -16.58 5.46
CA GLY A 141 9.30 -16.08 4.73
C GLY A 141 8.97 -15.06 3.64
N ASP A 142 7.72 -14.99 3.18
CA ASP A 142 7.30 -14.02 2.17
C ASP A 142 7.61 -12.59 2.65
N LYS A 143 8.20 -11.81 1.73
CA LYS A 143 8.51 -10.39 1.91
C LYS A 143 7.71 -9.59 0.90
N LEU A 144 6.75 -8.85 1.40
CA LEU A 144 5.85 -8.03 0.61
C LEU A 144 6.19 -6.55 0.85
N LEU A 145 5.74 -5.70 -0.05
CA LEU A 145 5.91 -4.25 0.01
C LEU A 145 4.54 -3.61 -0.10
N LEU A 146 4.10 -2.95 0.96
CA LEU A 146 2.90 -2.11 0.94
C LEU A 146 3.31 -0.70 0.55
N SER A 147 2.75 -0.18 -0.53
CA SER A 147 2.94 1.20 -0.98
C SER A 147 1.73 2.03 -0.57
N TYR A 148 1.93 3.26 -0.09
CA TYR A 148 0.87 4.23 0.20
C TYR A 148 1.29 5.62 -0.24
N ASP A 149 0.36 6.37 -0.82
CA ASP A 149 0.59 7.65 -1.49
C ASP A 149 1.69 7.57 -2.56
N TYR A 150 1.28 7.56 -3.83
CA TYR A 150 2.24 7.57 -4.94
C TYR A 150 2.95 8.91 -5.15
N GLY A 151 2.50 9.97 -4.47
CA GLY A 151 3.18 11.26 -4.37
C GLY A 151 4.37 11.16 -3.40
N ASP A 152 4.10 10.95 -2.12
CA ASP A 152 5.13 10.89 -1.06
C ASP A 152 5.94 9.59 -1.08
N GLY A 153 5.40 8.51 -1.66
CA GLY A 153 6.09 7.25 -1.88
C GLY A 153 6.35 6.47 -0.60
N TRP A 154 5.38 6.40 0.32
CA TRP A 154 5.53 5.62 1.54
C TRP A 154 5.59 4.13 1.23
N GLU A 155 6.56 3.45 1.82
CA GLU A 155 6.79 2.03 1.61
C GLU A 155 6.95 1.30 2.95
N PHE A 156 6.21 0.21 3.13
CA PHE A 156 6.27 -0.64 4.32
C PHE A 156 6.69 -2.06 3.96
N GLU A 157 7.79 -2.52 4.57
CA GLU A 157 8.27 -3.90 4.42
C GLU A 157 7.42 -4.86 5.26
N VAL A 158 6.56 -5.66 4.63
CA VAL A 158 5.65 -6.60 5.29
C VAL A 158 6.23 -8.01 5.24
N ASN A 159 6.54 -8.60 6.39
CA ASN A 159 7.20 -9.89 6.46
C ASN A 159 6.33 -10.92 7.19
N ILE A 160 5.99 -12.04 6.54
CA ILE A 160 5.31 -13.16 7.19
C ILE A 160 6.30 -13.95 8.03
N LYS A 161 6.21 -13.84 9.35
CA LYS A 161 7.19 -14.43 10.29
C LYS A 161 6.80 -15.82 10.76
N LYS A 162 5.51 -16.05 11.02
CA LYS A 162 5.02 -17.32 11.54
C LYS A 162 3.58 -17.56 11.08
N ILE A 163 3.26 -18.83 10.84
CA ILE A 163 1.89 -19.31 10.67
C ILE A 163 1.65 -20.36 11.75
N ASP A 164 0.63 -20.17 12.59
CA ASP A 164 0.30 -21.06 13.70
C ASP A 164 -1.11 -21.64 13.50
N THR A 165 -1.20 -22.93 13.21
CA THR A 165 -2.46 -23.67 13.02
C THR A 165 -3.03 -24.22 14.33
N THR A 166 -2.32 -24.04 15.46
CA THR A 166 -2.74 -24.56 16.77
C THR A 166 -3.38 -23.49 17.66
N LYS A 167 -3.26 -22.23 17.28
CA LYS A 167 -3.83 -21.09 17.99
C LYS A 167 -5.07 -20.58 17.29
N GLU A 168 -6.08 -20.25 18.08
CA GLU A 168 -7.27 -19.56 17.58
C GLU A 168 -6.85 -18.19 17.00
N PRO A 169 -7.26 -17.87 15.75
CA PRO A 169 -6.93 -16.60 15.13
C PRO A 169 -7.65 -15.46 15.86
N PRO A 170 -7.02 -14.29 15.97
CA PRO A 170 -7.66 -13.16 16.62
C PRO A 170 -8.83 -12.67 15.77
N LYS A 171 -9.90 -12.18 16.43
CA LYS A 171 -11.07 -11.63 15.74
C LYS A 171 -10.70 -10.40 14.89
N TYR A 172 -9.76 -9.61 15.37
CA TYR A 172 -9.24 -8.40 14.73
C TYR A 172 -7.70 -8.48 14.69
N PRO A 173 -7.02 -7.73 13.81
CA PRO A 173 -5.57 -7.57 13.89
C PRO A 173 -5.17 -7.13 15.30
N HIS A 174 -4.10 -7.71 15.85
CA HIS A 174 -3.67 -7.42 17.22
C HIS A 174 -2.15 -7.25 17.32
N ILE A 175 -1.72 -6.07 17.75
CA ILE A 175 -0.32 -5.68 17.88
C ILE A 175 0.29 -6.34 19.13
N ILE A 176 1.36 -7.10 18.91
CA ILE A 176 2.15 -7.76 19.96
C ILE A 176 3.21 -6.78 20.51
N SER A 177 3.85 -6.03 19.62
CA SER A 177 4.92 -5.08 19.95
C SER A 177 5.20 -4.15 18.77
N GLY A 178 5.81 -3.00 19.02
CA GLY A 178 6.17 -2.04 17.99
C GLY A 178 7.02 -0.90 18.56
N LYS A 179 7.34 0.06 17.70
CA LYS A 179 8.01 1.32 18.06
C LYS A 179 7.62 2.43 17.07
N GLY A 180 7.47 3.64 17.59
CA GLY A 180 7.32 4.90 16.86
C GLY A 180 5.93 5.11 16.31
N LEU A 181 5.54 6.36 16.10
CA LEU A 181 4.15 6.75 15.85
C LEU A 181 3.66 6.21 14.49
N GLY A 182 4.45 6.42 13.45
CA GLY A 182 4.04 6.16 12.08
C GLY A 182 4.61 7.19 11.13
N ILE A 183 3.76 7.68 10.23
CA ILE A 183 4.07 8.81 9.35
C ILE A 183 3.35 10.08 9.81
N ILE A 184 3.77 11.20 9.23
CA ILE A 184 2.95 12.41 9.11
C ILE A 184 2.58 12.44 7.63
N ASP A 185 1.29 12.28 7.33
CA ASP A 185 0.80 12.26 5.95
C ASP A 185 1.08 13.61 5.26
N ASP A 186 1.20 13.62 3.93
CA ASP A 186 1.44 14.82 3.10
C ASP A 186 2.67 15.69 3.45
N ILE A 187 3.65 15.15 4.20
CA ILE A 187 4.86 15.90 4.58
C ILE A 187 5.94 15.90 3.47
N GLY A 188 5.78 15.14 2.40
CA GLY A 188 6.79 14.96 1.34
C GLY A 188 7.62 13.68 1.51
N GLY A 189 7.03 12.66 2.13
CA GLY A 189 7.63 11.33 2.27
C GLY A 189 8.75 11.24 3.31
N VAL A 190 9.47 10.12 3.25
CA VAL A 190 10.48 9.72 4.25
C VAL A 190 11.57 10.77 4.48
N TRP A 191 12.02 11.47 3.44
CA TRP A 191 13.08 12.46 3.57
C TRP A 191 12.64 13.64 4.43
N SER A 192 11.46 14.18 4.15
CA SER A 192 10.87 15.24 4.96
C SER A 192 10.56 14.76 6.38
N LEU A 193 10.13 13.50 6.55
CA LEU A 193 9.93 12.92 7.88
C LEU A 193 11.24 12.82 8.68
N GLU A 194 12.36 12.45 8.04
CA GLU A 194 13.67 12.45 8.68
C GLU A 194 14.13 13.86 9.06
N ASP A 195 13.94 14.84 8.17
CA ASP A 195 14.26 16.23 8.47
C ASP A 195 13.40 16.76 9.63
N TYR A 196 12.09 16.48 9.62
CA TYR A 196 11.17 16.80 10.72
C TYR A 196 11.62 16.19 12.05
N TYR A 197 11.96 14.89 12.03
CA TYR A 197 12.41 14.18 13.22
C TYR A 197 13.65 14.84 13.83
N ASN A 198 14.64 15.18 12.99
CA ASN A 198 15.93 15.72 13.44
C ASN A 198 15.91 17.22 13.80
N THR A 199 14.90 17.97 13.35
CA THR A 199 14.79 19.42 13.61
C THR A 199 14.29 19.68 15.04
N PRO A 200 15.03 20.39 15.90
CA PRO A 200 14.54 20.81 17.21
C PRO A 200 13.25 21.64 17.10
N GLU A 201 12.35 21.53 18.08
CA GLU A 201 11.05 22.22 18.04
C GLU A 201 11.18 23.75 17.96
N ASP A 202 12.19 24.34 18.61
CA ASP A 202 12.47 25.78 18.56
C ASP A 202 13.08 26.25 17.23
N GLU A 203 13.48 25.32 16.36
CA GLU A 203 13.97 25.56 15.00
C GLU A 203 12.92 25.23 13.93
N MET A 204 11.75 24.67 14.30
CA MET A 204 10.70 24.32 13.34
C MET A 204 10.00 25.55 12.75
N ASP A 205 9.56 25.43 11.50
CA ASP A 205 8.73 26.43 10.85
C ASP A 205 7.40 26.58 11.62
N PRO A 206 7.04 27.78 12.09
CA PRO A 206 5.76 28.01 12.78
C PRO A 206 4.53 27.61 11.96
N GLU A 207 4.58 27.71 10.61
CA GLU A 207 3.48 27.26 9.76
C GLU A 207 3.33 25.73 9.79
N LEU A 208 4.45 25.00 9.87
CA LEU A 208 4.46 23.55 10.00
C LEU A 208 3.96 23.10 11.38
N LEU A 209 4.32 23.83 12.45
CA LEU A 209 3.79 23.58 13.79
C LEU A 209 2.29 23.80 13.84
N ASP A 210 1.78 24.92 13.32
CA ASP A 210 0.34 25.20 13.27
C ASP A 210 -0.42 24.09 12.52
N TRP A 211 0.13 23.64 11.39
CA TRP A 211 -0.45 22.54 10.61
C TRP A 211 -0.45 21.18 11.36
N THR A 212 0.59 20.92 12.17
CA THR A 212 0.70 19.68 12.97
C THR A 212 0.00 19.74 14.33
N GLY A 213 -0.75 20.80 14.62
CA GLY A 213 -1.55 20.91 15.86
C GLY A 213 -0.98 21.86 16.92
N GLY A 214 0.04 22.64 16.56
CA GLY A 214 0.63 23.70 17.38
C GLY A 214 1.85 23.30 18.19
N GLU A 215 2.23 22.02 18.16
CA GLU A 215 3.42 21.47 18.83
C GLU A 215 4.06 20.39 17.97
N LYS A 216 5.35 20.12 18.19
CA LYS A 216 6.05 19.06 17.43
C LYS A 216 5.50 17.69 17.83
N ILE A 217 5.04 16.91 16.84
CA ILE A 217 4.62 15.53 16.99
C ILE A 217 5.83 14.65 17.39
N ASP A 218 5.70 13.93 18.50
CA ASP A 218 6.73 12.97 18.94
C ASP A 218 6.61 11.65 18.15
N LEU A 219 7.45 11.49 17.13
CA LEU A 219 7.49 10.29 16.30
C LEU A 219 8.03 9.04 17.02
N ASP A 220 8.61 9.16 18.22
CA ASP A 220 9.00 8.00 19.04
C ASP A 220 7.83 7.43 19.86
N GLU A 221 6.71 8.17 20.00
CA GLU A 221 5.52 7.70 20.72
C GLU A 221 4.96 6.42 20.13
N PHE A 222 4.44 5.55 21.00
CA PHE A 222 3.80 4.32 20.59
C PHE A 222 2.88 3.80 21.70
N ASP A 223 1.59 4.15 21.60
CA ASP A 223 0.56 3.56 22.44
C ASP A 223 0.00 2.29 21.79
N LYS A 224 0.55 1.16 22.21
CA LYS A 224 0.13 -0.17 21.73
C LYS A 224 -1.30 -0.51 22.15
N ASP A 225 -1.76 -0.03 23.30
CA ASP A 225 -3.05 -0.43 23.85
C ASP A 225 -4.16 0.38 23.17
N GLU A 226 -3.97 1.68 22.95
CA GLU A 226 -4.86 2.53 22.14
C GLU A 226 -5.03 1.98 20.72
N LEU A 227 -3.91 1.76 20.00
CA LEU A 227 -3.97 1.21 18.64
C LEU A 227 -4.69 -0.15 18.59
N ASN A 228 -4.58 -0.98 19.63
CA ASN A 228 -5.28 -2.27 19.68
C ASN A 228 -6.77 -2.13 19.96
N GLU A 229 -7.20 -1.10 20.69
CA GLU A 229 -8.62 -0.78 20.85
C GLU A 229 -9.22 -0.33 19.53
N ASP A 230 -8.53 0.56 18.82
CA ASP A 230 -9.00 1.11 17.55
C ASP A 230 -9.12 0.06 16.44
N LEU A 231 -8.16 -0.89 16.38
CA LEU A 231 -8.18 -1.99 15.40
C LEU A 231 -9.43 -2.89 15.51
N LYS A 232 -10.21 -2.80 16.60
CA LYS A 232 -11.50 -3.51 16.73
C LYS A 232 -12.61 -2.91 15.88
N HIS A 233 -12.41 -1.71 15.34
CA HIS A 233 -13.37 -0.94 14.54
C HIS A 233 -13.07 -0.94 13.04
N LEU A 234 -12.03 -1.66 12.60
CA LEU A 234 -11.55 -1.68 11.22
C LEU A 234 -12.44 -2.46 10.24
#